data_AF-A0A8T3SQ20-F1
#
_entry.id   AF-A0A8T3SQ20-F1
#
_cell.length_a   1.000
_cell.length_b   1.000
_cell.length_c   1.000
_cell.angle_alpha   90.00
_cell.angle_beta   90.00
_cell.angle_gamma   90.00
#
_symmetry.space_group_name_H-M   'P 1'
#
loop_
_entity.id
_entity.type
_entity.pdbx_description
1 polymer ?
#
loop_
_entity_poly.entity_id
_entity_poly.type
_entity_poly.pdbx_seq_one_letter_code
_entity_poly.pdbx_strand_id
1 'polypeptide(L)'
;MYQWVVFAHVASVLAFMLAHGIHVTVMWAMRREPDPERMLTLFNDVPKTTGLRVILLVVVLSGATAGFMGSWWGRGWIWASLILLTVIAVAMWRFGGGYFGLVQEAAEVAVAARREDPSNPAPQTAYDAARGSWHTIGMSVLGLGGVAVILWLMMFKPF
;
A
#
# COMPACT_ATOMS: atom_id res chain seq x y z
N MET A 1 30.23 -2.85 11.82
CA MET A 1 29.15 -3.77 11.40
C MET A 1 27.76 -3.23 11.72
N TYR A 2 27.45 -2.85 12.96
CA TYR A 2 26.13 -2.33 13.33
C TYR A 2 25.62 -1.16 12.46
N GLN A 3 26.45 -0.14 12.22
CA GLN A 3 26.07 1.02 11.39
C GLN A 3 25.72 0.64 9.94
N TRP A 4 26.37 -0.39 9.39
CA TRP A 4 26.04 -0.89 8.05
C TRP A 4 24.67 -1.57 8.01
N VAL A 5 24.29 -2.29 9.07
CA VAL A 5 22.96 -2.91 9.19
C VAL A 5 21.89 -1.82 9.32
N VAL A 6 22.13 -0.80 10.13
CA VAL A 6 21.22 0.35 10.26
C VAL A 6 21.08 1.09 8.92
N PHE A 7 22.18 1.32 8.21
CA PHE A 7 22.15 1.90 6.88
C PHE A 7 21.31 1.05 5.91
N ALA A 8 21.52 -0.26 5.87
CA ALA A 8 20.75 -1.18 5.03
C ALA A 8 19.25 -1.16 5.39
N HIS A 9 18.91 -1.06 6.68
CA HIS A 9 17.54 -0.92 7.13
C HIS A 9 16.91 0.38 6.63
N VAL A 10 17.56 1.52 6.84
CA VAL A 10 17.05 2.82 6.38
C VAL A 10 16.95 2.87 4.84
N ALA A 11 17.97 2.38 4.13
CA ALA A 11 17.97 2.34 2.67
C ALA A 11 16.85 1.45 2.12
N SER A 12 16.59 0.29 2.74
CA SER A 12 15.48 -0.58 2.33
C SER A 12 14.11 0.02 2.66
N VAL A 13 13.96 0.74 3.77
CA VAL A 13 12.73 1.49 4.08
C VAL A 13 12.48 2.57 3.02
N LEU A 14 13.50 3.32 2.63
CA LEU A 14 13.39 4.32 1.55
C LEU A 14 13.03 3.67 0.22
N ALA A 15 13.70 2.58 -0.16
CA ALA A 15 13.37 1.83 -1.37
C ALA A 15 11.93 1.30 -1.35
N PHE A 16 11.48 0.80 -0.19
CA PHE A 16 10.10 0.35 0.00
C PHE A 16 9.11 1.49 -0.16
N MET A 17 9.38 2.66 0.43
CA MET A 17 8.50 3.84 0.31
C MET A 17 8.40 4.35 -1.13
N LEU A 18 9.50 4.37 -1.88
CA LEU A 18 9.49 4.76 -3.30
C LEU A 18 8.68 3.77 -4.13
N ALA A 19 8.95 2.46 -3.99
CA ALA A 19 8.23 1.44 -4.73
C ALA A 19 6.74 1.40 -4.34
N HIS A 20 6.42 1.55 -3.06
CA HIS A 20 5.05 1.53 -2.56
C HIS A 20 4.28 2.78 -2.97
N GLY A 21 4.97 3.93 -3.01
CA GLY A 21 4.44 5.20 -3.48
C GLY A 21 3.88 5.13 -4.90
N ILE A 22 4.51 4.36 -5.80
CA ILE A 22 3.99 4.12 -7.16
C ILE A 22 2.56 3.56 -7.11
N HIS A 23 2.33 2.53 -6.29
CA HIS A 23 1.00 1.93 -6.15
C HIS A 23 -0.03 2.92 -5.59
N VAL A 24 0.38 3.74 -4.61
CA VAL A 24 -0.50 4.80 -4.07
C VAL A 24 -0.84 5.80 -5.16
N THR A 25 0.14 6.27 -5.95
CA THR A 25 -0.12 7.22 -7.04
C THR A 25 -1.06 6.66 -8.10
N VAL A 26 -0.89 5.41 -8.52
CA VAL A 26 -1.79 4.78 -9.49
C VAL A 26 -3.19 4.57 -8.90
N MET A 27 -3.30 4.15 -7.64
CA MET A 27 -4.59 4.05 -6.95
C MET A 27 -5.34 5.40 -6.95
N TRP A 28 -4.64 6.51 -6.70
CA TRP A 28 -5.22 7.86 -6.76
C TRP A 28 -5.53 8.32 -8.18
N ALA A 29 -4.74 7.90 -9.18
CA ALA A 29 -5.03 8.16 -10.59
C ALA A 29 -6.32 7.43 -11.02
N MET A 30 -6.45 6.13 -10.70
CA MET A 30 -7.66 5.33 -10.96
C MET A 30 -8.91 5.95 -10.33
N ARG A 31 -8.83 6.43 -9.08
CA ARG A 31 -9.95 7.13 -8.41
C ARG A 31 -10.45 8.35 -9.21
N ARG A 32 -9.52 9.06 -9.87
CA ARG A 32 -9.79 10.30 -10.61
C ARG A 32 -10.15 10.07 -12.07
N GLU A 33 -9.91 8.90 -12.62
CA GLU A 33 -10.14 8.60 -14.04
C GLU A 33 -11.63 8.27 -14.27
N PRO A 34 -12.40 9.12 -14.98
CA PRO A 34 -13.81 8.86 -15.25
C PRO A 34 -14.04 7.86 -16.38
N ASP A 35 -13.04 7.65 -17.25
CA ASP A 35 -13.14 6.71 -18.37
C ASP A 35 -12.70 5.30 -17.94
N PRO A 36 -13.62 4.30 -17.94
CA PRO A 36 -13.29 2.94 -17.53
C PRO A 36 -12.26 2.27 -18.46
N GLU A 37 -12.21 2.60 -19.75
CA GLU A 37 -11.19 2.03 -20.64
C GLU A 37 -9.79 2.51 -20.26
N ARG A 38 -9.64 3.82 -20.05
CA ARG A 38 -8.38 4.41 -19.59
C ARG A 38 -8.01 3.93 -18.19
N MET A 39 -8.96 3.72 -17.29
CA MET A 39 -8.70 3.14 -15.97
C MET A 39 -8.13 1.72 -16.07
N LEU A 40 -8.65 0.88 -16.98
CA LEU A 40 -8.12 -0.48 -17.19
C LEU A 40 -6.69 -0.46 -17.75
N THR A 41 -6.35 0.51 -18.61
CA THR A 41 -4.95 0.69 -19.06
C THR A 41 -4.03 1.01 -17.88
N LEU A 42 -4.43 1.94 -17.01
CA LEU A 42 -3.67 2.27 -15.79
C LEU A 42 -3.48 1.06 -14.89
N PHE A 43 -4.50 0.20 -14.74
CA PHE A 43 -4.43 -0.99 -13.92
C PHE A 43 -3.45 -2.04 -14.47
N ASN A 44 -3.48 -2.28 -15.78
CA ASN A 44 -2.61 -3.25 -16.44
C ASN A 44 -1.12 -2.86 -16.39
N ASP A 45 -0.83 -1.57 -16.30
CA ASP A 45 0.53 -1.04 -16.21
C ASP A 45 1.10 -1.05 -14.78
N VAL A 46 0.29 -1.40 -13.75
CA VAL A 46 0.76 -1.42 -12.36
C VAL A 46 1.80 -2.53 -12.15
N PRO A 47 2.99 -2.22 -11.58
CA PRO A 47 3.99 -3.22 -11.25
C PRO A 47 3.46 -4.31 -10.32
N LYS A 48 3.97 -5.54 -10.46
CA LYS A 48 3.62 -6.64 -9.54
C LYS A 48 4.14 -6.36 -8.13
N THR A 49 3.33 -6.69 -7.13
CA THR A 49 3.69 -6.49 -5.71
C THR A 49 4.78 -7.45 -5.19
N THR A 50 5.26 -8.41 -6.00
CA THR A 50 6.33 -9.34 -5.61
C THR A 50 7.60 -8.61 -5.19
N GLY A 51 8.02 -7.59 -5.93
CA GLY A 51 9.20 -6.79 -5.58
C GLY A 51 9.04 -6.09 -4.23
N LEU A 52 7.85 -5.53 -3.96
CA LEU A 52 7.54 -4.90 -2.68
C LEU A 52 7.65 -5.87 -1.50
N ARG A 53 7.20 -7.12 -1.67
CA ARG A 53 7.30 -8.14 -0.61
C ARG A 53 8.75 -8.49 -0.31
N VAL A 54 9.61 -8.57 -1.32
CA VAL A 54 11.04 -8.80 -1.16
C VAL A 54 11.70 -7.64 -0.42
N ILE A 55 11.42 -6.39 -0.82
CA ILE A 55 11.98 -5.21 -0.14
C ILE A 55 11.49 -5.13 1.31
N LEU A 56 10.19 -5.39 1.56
CA LEU A 56 9.64 -5.44 2.91
C LEU A 56 10.32 -6.50 3.78
N LEU A 57 10.63 -7.67 3.21
CA LEU A 57 11.38 -8.71 3.92
C LEU A 57 12.78 -8.20 4.30
N VAL A 58 13.47 -7.49 3.41
CA VAL A 58 14.77 -6.88 3.72
C VAL A 58 14.64 -5.84 4.83
N VAL A 59 13.60 -5.01 4.84
CA VAL A 59 13.31 -4.05 5.93
C VAL A 59 13.17 -4.78 7.27
N VAL A 60 12.37 -5.83 7.32
CA VAL A 60 12.12 -6.58 8.56
C VAL A 60 13.38 -7.31 9.04
N LEU A 61 14.09 -8.00 8.14
CA LEU A 61 15.30 -8.75 8.51
C LEU A 61 16.41 -7.82 8.98
N SER A 62 16.67 -6.73 8.26
CA SER A 62 17.68 -5.74 8.67
C SER A 62 17.34 -5.08 10.00
N GLY A 63 16.06 -4.75 10.24
CA GLY A 63 15.60 -4.20 11.52
C GLY A 63 15.73 -5.20 12.68
N ALA A 64 15.38 -6.47 12.45
CA ALA A 64 15.54 -7.53 13.44
C ALA A 64 17.02 -7.75 13.80
N THR A 65 17.91 -7.80 12.78
CA THR A 65 19.37 -7.89 13.00
C THR A 65 19.88 -6.70 13.82
N ALA A 66 19.46 -5.47 13.50
CA ALA A 66 19.81 -4.30 14.29
C ALA A 66 19.30 -4.39 15.75
N GLY A 67 18.09 -4.90 15.95
CA GLY A 67 17.51 -5.14 17.28
C GLY A 67 18.32 -6.16 18.11
N PHE A 68 18.81 -7.23 17.49
CA PHE A 68 19.69 -8.21 18.16
C PHE A 68 21.05 -7.58 18.51
N MET A 69 21.68 -6.90 17.56
CA MET A 69 22.98 -6.24 17.78
C MET A 69 22.91 -5.12 18.84
N GLY A 70 21.77 -4.42 18.89
CA GLY A 70 21.52 -3.35 19.86
C GLY A 70 21.00 -3.83 21.21
N SER A 71 20.71 -5.13 21.39
CA SER A 71 20.06 -5.70 22.58
C SER A 71 18.72 -5.01 22.93
N TRP A 72 17.92 -4.65 21.93
CA TRP A 72 16.69 -3.87 22.10
C TRP A 72 15.42 -4.71 22.29
N TRP A 73 15.50 -6.03 22.22
CA TRP A 73 14.34 -6.92 22.34
C TRP A 73 13.61 -6.87 23.69
N GLY A 74 14.26 -6.35 24.73
CA GLY A 74 13.62 -6.07 26.03
C GLY A 74 12.88 -4.73 26.09
N ARG A 75 12.93 -3.90 25.04
CA ARG A 75 12.29 -2.57 25.01
C ARG A 75 10.94 -2.64 24.33
N GLY A 76 9.94 -1.99 24.91
CA GLY A 76 8.57 -2.12 24.42
C GLY A 76 8.36 -1.45 23.05
N TRP A 77 9.09 -0.38 22.72
CA TRP A 77 8.95 0.31 21.43
C TRP A 77 9.26 -0.58 20.21
N ILE A 78 10.15 -1.57 20.36
CA ILE A 78 10.44 -2.57 19.30
C ILE A 78 9.19 -3.41 19.03
N TRP A 79 8.60 -3.96 20.08
CA TRP A 79 7.40 -4.79 19.98
C TRP A 79 6.22 -4.01 19.46
N ALA A 80 6.01 -2.78 19.96
CA ALA A 80 4.97 -1.89 19.46
C ALA A 80 5.12 -1.64 17.95
N SER A 81 6.35 -1.40 17.48
CA SER A 81 6.63 -1.18 16.06
C SER A 81 6.39 -2.44 15.20
N LEU A 82 6.81 -3.61 15.68
CA LEU A 82 6.62 -4.88 14.97
C LEU A 82 5.14 -5.28 14.88
N ILE A 83 4.41 -5.15 15.99
CA ILE A 83 2.97 -5.40 16.03
C ILE A 83 2.25 -4.44 15.09
N LEU A 84 2.57 -3.15 15.17
CA LEU A 84 1.95 -2.13 14.32
C LEU A 84 2.23 -2.39 12.83
N LEU A 85 3.48 -2.66 12.46
CA LEU A 85 3.86 -3.03 11.09
C LEU A 85 3.06 -4.25 10.61
N THR A 86 2.96 -5.28 11.45
CA THR A 86 2.24 -6.52 11.13
C THR A 86 0.75 -6.24 10.92
N VAL A 87 0.12 -5.48 11.81
CA VAL A 87 -1.30 -5.11 11.70
C VAL A 87 -1.57 -4.32 10.42
N ILE A 88 -0.72 -3.34 10.11
CA ILE A 88 -0.84 -2.55 8.87
C ILE A 88 -0.67 -3.45 7.64
N ALA A 89 0.35 -4.32 7.63
CA ALA A 89 0.62 -5.21 6.50
C ALA A 89 -0.55 -6.18 6.25
N VAL A 90 -1.11 -6.77 7.31
CA VAL A 90 -2.27 -7.68 7.23
C VAL A 90 -3.51 -6.92 6.76
N ALA A 91 -3.77 -5.73 7.31
CA ALA A 91 -4.91 -4.90 6.89
C ALA A 91 -4.79 -4.51 5.41
N MET A 92 -3.62 -4.04 4.97
CA MET A 92 -3.38 -3.72 3.57
C MET A 92 -3.50 -4.93 2.66
N TRP A 93 -3.03 -6.10 3.09
CA TRP A 93 -3.19 -7.33 2.29
C TRP A 93 -4.66 -7.72 2.15
N ARG A 94 -5.43 -7.65 3.24
CA ARG A 94 -6.84 -8.08 3.26
C ARG A 94 -7.77 -7.11 2.53
N PHE A 95 -7.52 -5.81 2.65
CA PHE A 95 -8.42 -4.78 2.13
C PHE A 95 -7.91 -4.11 0.85
N GLY A 96 -6.60 -4.08 0.63
CA GLY A 96 -6.00 -3.47 -0.56
C GLY A 96 -6.45 -4.16 -1.85
N GLY A 97 -6.49 -5.50 -1.87
CA GLY A 97 -6.99 -6.26 -3.02
C GLY A 97 -8.47 -6.00 -3.33
N GLY A 98 -9.28 -5.66 -2.31
CA GLY A 98 -10.71 -5.40 -2.47
C GLY A 98 -11.01 -4.15 -3.30
N TYR A 99 -10.25 -3.06 -3.12
CA TYR A 99 -10.46 -1.83 -3.90
C TYR A 99 -10.09 -2.03 -5.37
N PHE A 100 -8.89 -2.57 -5.64
CA PHE A 100 -8.43 -2.79 -7.02
C PHE A 100 -9.36 -3.73 -7.79
N GLY A 101 -9.76 -4.84 -7.18
CA GLY A 101 -10.70 -5.78 -7.81
C GLY A 101 -12.07 -5.15 -8.07
N LEU A 102 -12.62 -4.42 -7.09
CA LEU A 102 -13.94 -3.80 -7.22
C LEU A 102 -13.98 -2.73 -8.32
N VAL A 103 -12.95 -1.90 -8.43
CA VAL A 103 -12.88 -0.86 -9.48
C VAL A 103 -12.61 -1.48 -10.84
N GLN A 104 -11.74 -2.50 -10.92
CA GLN A 104 -11.45 -3.22 -12.16
C GLN A 104 -12.71 -3.92 -12.69
N GLU A 105 -13.39 -4.70 -11.86
CA GLU A 105 -14.62 -5.42 -12.24
C GLU A 105 -15.70 -4.44 -12.71
N ALA A 106 -15.91 -3.34 -11.97
CA ALA A 106 -16.86 -2.30 -12.37
C ALA A 106 -16.47 -1.63 -13.70
N ALA A 107 -15.17 -1.43 -13.96
CA ALA A 107 -14.70 -0.89 -15.22
C ALA A 107 -14.91 -1.86 -16.38
N GLU A 108 -14.58 -3.14 -16.22
CA GLU A 108 -14.80 -4.18 -17.23
C GLU A 108 -16.28 -4.28 -17.62
N VAL A 109 -17.18 -4.28 -16.63
CA VAL A 109 -18.65 -4.26 -16.85
C VAL A 109 -19.08 -2.99 -17.59
N ALA A 110 -18.56 -1.82 -17.20
CA ALA A 110 -18.91 -0.56 -17.84
C ALA A 110 -18.45 -0.48 -19.31
N VAL A 111 -17.27 -1.03 -19.62
CA VAL A 111 -16.75 -1.11 -21.00
C VAL A 111 -17.57 -2.07 -21.85
N ALA A 112 -17.89 -3.25 -21.32
CA ALA A 112 -18.71 -4.23 -22.03
C ALA A 112 -20.11 -3.68 -22.33
N ALA A 113 -20.78 -3.10 -21.34
CA ALA A 113 -22.12 -2.56 -21.50
C ALA A 113 -22.17 -1.35 -22.45
N ARG A 114 -21.13 -0.50 -22.47
CA ARG A 114 -21.02 0.62 -23.42
C ARG A 114 -20.96 0.14 -24.88
N ARG A 115 -20.42 -1.05 -25.15
CA ARG A 115 -20.37 -1.64 -26.50
C ARG A 115 -21.73 -2.16 -26.96
N GLU A 116 -22.54 -2.64 -26.04
CA GLU A 116 -23.88 -3.20 -26.32
C GLU A 116 -24.95 -2.11 -26.39
N ASP A 117 -24.97 -1.20 -25.42
CA ASP A 117 -25.92 -0.08 -25.34
C ASP A 117 -25.21 1.18 -24.82
N PRO A 118 -24.71 2.04 -25.73
CA PRO A 118 -24.05 3.29 -25.35
C PRO A 118 -24.94 4.28 -24.59
N SER A 119 -26.27 4.10 -24.64
CA SER A 119 -27.23 5.02 -24.04
C SER A 119 -27.55 4.69 -22.57
N ASN A 120 -27.19 3.50 -22.09
CA ASN A 120 -27.47 3.07 -20.72
C ASN A 120 -26.47 3.69 -19.71
N PRO A 121 -26.92 4.56 -18.79
CA PRO A 121 -26.03 5.21 -17.83
C PRO A 121 -25.74 4.37 -16.59
N ALA A 122 -26.46 3.26 -16.36
CA ALA A 122 -26.36 2.47 -15.13
C ALA A 122 -24.95 1.89 -14.89
N PRO A 123 -24.26 1.28 -15.90
CA PRO A 123 -22.91 0.74 -15.72
C PRO A 123 -21.88 1.82 -15.38
N GLN A 124 -21.98 2.99 -16.01
CA GLN A 124 -21.11 4.13 -15.72
C GLN A 124 -21.31 4.63 -14.29
N THR A 125 -22.57 4.69 -13.82
CA THR A 125 -22.90 5.11 -12.44
C THR A 125 -22.31 4.14 -11.40
N ALA A 126 -22.37 2.84 -11.67
CA ALA A 126 -21.77 1.82 -10.81
C ALA A 126 -20.23 1.94 -10.76
N TYR A 127 -19.59 2.18 -11.89
CA TYR A 127 -18.15 2.47 -11.96
C TYR A 127 -17.77 3.75 -11.18
N ASP A 128 -18.55 4.82 -11.32
CA ASP A 128 -18.33 6.07 -10.60
C ASP A 128 -18.44 5.90 -9.07
N ALA A 129 -19.40 5.09 -8.62
CA ALA A 129 -19.54 4.73 -7.21
C ALA A 129 -18.35 3.89 -6.71
N ALA A 130 -17.92 2.91 -7.51
CA ALA A 130 -16.79 2.03 -7.21
C ALA A 130 -15.48 2.82 -7.02
N ARG A 131 -15.12 3.66 -8.00
CA ARG A 131 -13.89 4.47 -7.95
C ARG A 131 -13.92 5.50 -6.82
N GLY A 132 -15.11 6.03 -6.48
CA GLY A 132 -15.33 7.02 -5.43
C GLY A 132 -15.33 6.47 -4.00
N SER A 133 -15.26 5.15 -3.82
CA SER A 133 -15.42 4.49 -2.51
C SER A 133 -14.41 4.98 -1.45
N TRP A 134 -14.78 4.87 -0.17
CA TRP A 134 -13.98 5.36 0.96
C TRP A 134 -12.61 4.64 1.11
N HIS A 135 -12.49 3.44 0.55
CA HIS A 135 -11.32 2.58 0.68
C HIS A 135 -10.01 3.28 0.30
N THR A 136 -9.98 4.12 -0.75
CA THR A 136 -8.76 4.83 -1.18
C THR A 136 -8.19 5.73 -0.09
N ILE A 137 -9.07 6.48 0.59
CA ILE A 137 -8.67 7.44 1.64
C ILE A 137 -8.24 6.66 2.88
N GLY A 138 -9.04 5.67 3.29
CA GLY A 138 -8.73 4.82 4.43
C GLY A 138 -7.37 4.12 4.30
N MET A 139 -7.06 3.54 3.13
CA MET A 139 -5.76 2.89 2.89
C MET A 139 -4.59 3.87 2.90
N SER A 140 -4.78 5.07 2.34
CA SER A 140 -3.74 6.10 2.32
C SER A 140 -3.42 6.60 3.73
N VAL A 141 -4.45 6.84 4.54
CA VAL A 141 -4.30 7.25 5.95
C VAL A 141 -3.67 6.14 6.77
N LEU A 142 -4.11 4.89 6.60
CA LEU A 142 -3.55 3.73 7.30
C LEU A 142 -2.06 3.54 6.98
N GLY A 143 -1.69 3.64 5.70
CA GLY A 143 -0.30 3.52 5.26
C GLY A 143 0.58 4.65 5.77
N LEU A 144 0.24 5.89 5.43
CA LEU A 144 1.06 7.05 5.78
C LEU A 144 1.11 7.29 7.29
N GLY A 145 -0.05 7.22 7.96
CA GLY A 145 -0.15 7.38 9.40
C GLY A 145 0.57 6.26 10.14
N GLY A 146 0.40 5.02 9.70
CA GLY A 146 1.10 3.87 10.26
C GLY A 146 2.62 3.99 10.19
N VAL A 147 3.15 4.37 9.02
CA VAL A 147 4.60 4.61 8.83
C VAL A 147 5.08 5.78 9.70
N ALA A 148 4.32 6.86 9.82
CA ALA A 148 4.67 8.00 10.67
C ALA A 148 4.78 7.61 12.15
N VAL A 149 3.85 6.77 12.65
CA VAL A 149 3.92 6.25 14.02
C VAL A 149 5.12 5.32 14.21
N ILE A 150 5.40 4.43 13.25
CA ILE A 150 6.60 3.56 13.32
C ILE A 150 7.88 4.40 13.35
N LEU A 151 7.98 5.43 12.50
CA LEU A 151 9.10 6.36 12.51
C LEU A 151 9.28 7.04 13.88
N TRP A 152 8.18 7.51 14.47
CA TRP A 152 8.20 8.12 15.79
C TRP A 152 8.67 7.13 16.87
N LEU A 153 8.17 5.90 16.87
CA LEU A 153 8.59 4.85 17.81
C LEU A 153 10.10 4.56 17.71
N MET A 154 10.62 4.45 16.48
CA MET A 154 12.03 4.14 16.19
C MET A 154 12.97 5.30 16.54
N MET A 155 12.52 6.54 16.33
CA MET A 155 13.30 7.74 16.59
C MET A 155 13.36 8.07 18.09
N PHE A 156 12.20 8.16 18.75
CA PHE A 156 12.10 8.67 20.12
C PHE A 156 12.20 7.60 21.19
N LYS A 157 11.94 6.33 20.85
CA LYS A 157 12.11 5.17 21.76
C LYS A 157 11.49 5.40 23.15
N PRO A 158 10.18 5.71 23.21
CA PRO A 158 9.53 6.24 24.41
C PRO A 158 9.47 5.30 25.61
N PHE A 159 9.64 3.99 25.42
CA PHE A 159 9.57 2.96 26.48
C PHE A 159 10.32 1.67 26.10
#